data_AF-A0A6P1NY73-F1
#
_entry.id   AF-A0A6P1NY73-F1
#
_cell.length_a   1.000
_cell.length_b   1.000
_cell.length_c   1.000
_cell.angle_alpha   90.00
_cell.angle_beta   90.00
_cell.angle_gamma   90.00
#
_symmetry.space_group_name_H-M   'P 1'
#
loop_
_entity.id
_entity.type
_entity.pdbx_description
1 polymer ?
#
loop_
_entity_poly.entity_id
_entity_poly.type
_entity_poly.pdbx_seq_one_letter_code
_entity_poly.pdbx_strand_id
1 'polypeptide(L)'
;MSWFSKTFSSTIGRKLLVAVTGLFLCSFLVVHLVGNLQLFKGDGGASFNIYSHFMATNPIIRTMEIVLVLGFGFHIYEALVLTRRNKGARTTEYAYNRPQDNSNWSSRNMGLLGTVILVFLIIHLYNFFWRARFGEPNMIPIEGTDYDDLYSVVVQSFHLWWYVLIYVLGQIALGYHLFHGFQSAFQTLGLNHKKYTPAIQMFGAFFSIVIAAGFASMPLYFFIKDVVL
;
A
#
# COMPACT_ATOMS: atom_id res chain seq x y z
N MET A 1 -16.25 -25.23 -18.48
CA MET A 1 -15.96 -24.40 -17.29
C MET A 1 -17.08 -24.55 -16.28
N SER A 2 -16.75 -24.91 -15.02
CA SER A 2 -17.70 -25.04 -13.90
C SER A 2 -18.43 -23.72 -13.61
N TRP A 3 -19.64 -23.80 -13.03
CA TRP A 3 -20.38 -22.63 -12.54
C TRP A 3 -19.53 -21.77 -11.60
N PHE A 4 -18.73 -22.42 -10.76
CA PHE A 4 -17.78 -21.75 -9.86
C PHE A 4 -16.77 -20.86 -10.61
N SER A 5 -16.15 -21.39 -11.67
CA SER A 5 -15.16 -20.61 -12.45
C SER A 5 -15.83 -19.53 -13.31
N LYS A 6 -17.09 -19.70 -13.72
CA LYS A 6 -17.87 -18.64 -14.39
C LYS A 6 -18.18 -17.48 -13.44
N THR A 7 -18.57 -17.77 -12.19
CA THR A 7 -18.90 -16.75 -11.20
C THR A 7 -17.70 -15.86 -10.87
N PHE A 8 -16.52 -16.44 -10.61
CA PHE A 8 -15.32 -15.66 -10.26
C PHE A 8 -14.61 -15.03 -11.47
N SER A 9 -14.83 -15.51 -12.68
CA SER A 9 -14.27 -14.87 -13.89
C SER A 9 -15.13 -13.70 -14.43
N SER A 10 -16.36 -13.55 -13.90
CA SER A 10 -17.29 -12.45 -14.22
C SER A 10 -16.79 -11.10 -13.70
N THR A 11 -17.25 -9.99 -14.29
CA THR A 11 -16.89 -8.63 -13.85
C THR A 11 -17.27 -8.37 -12.39
N ILE A 12 -18.39 -8.94 -11.92
CA ILE A 12 -18.87 -8.79 -10.54
C ILE A 12 -17.97 -9.59 -9.58
N GLY A 13 -17.67 -10.86 -9.92
CA GLY A 13 -16.79 -11.70 -9.11
C GLY A 13 -15.40 -11.09 -8.95
N ARG A 14 -14.83 -10.54 -10.02
CA ARG A 14 -13.52 -9.85 -9.97
C ARG A 14 -13.54 -8.60 -9.11
N LYS A 15 -14.60 -7.78 -9.19
CA LYS A 15 -14.78 -6.62 -8.29
C LYS A 15 -14.82 -7.06 -6.83
N LEU A 16 -15.54 -8.14 -6.51
CA LEU A 16 -15.57 -8.70 -5.15
C LEU A 16 -14.17 -9.13 -4.68
N LEU A 17 -13.40 -9.83 -5.53
CA LEU A 17 -12.02 -10.22 -5.21
C LEU A 17 -11.12 -9.02 -4.96
N VAL A 18 -11.19 -7.98 -5.80
CA VAL A 18 -10.43 -6.74 -5.62
C VAL A 18 -10.84 -6.02 -4.33
N ALA A 19 -12.13 -6.00 -3.99
CA ALA A 19 -12.63 -5.40 -2.75
C ALA A 19 -12.11 -6.12 -1.50
N VAL A 20 -12.22 -7.45 -1.46
CA VAL A 20 -11.77 -8.26 -0.31
C VAL A 20 -10.25 -8.17 -0.14
N THR A 21 -9.50 -8.36 -1.24
CA THR A 21 -8.03 -8.23 -1.20
C THR A 21 -7.60 -6.81 -0.85
N GLY A 22 -8.29 -5.79 -1.35
CA GLY A 22 -7.99 -4.39 -1.04
C GLY A 22 -8.19 -4.06 0.45
N LEU A 23 -9.26 -4.53 1.08
CA LEU A 23 -9.47 -4.35 2.52
C LEU A 23 -8.47 -5.14 3.37
N PHE A 24 -8.08 -6.33 2.93
CA PHE A 24 -6.97 -7.07 3.54
C PHE A 24 -5.65 -6.30 3.46
N LEU A 25 -5.31 -5.71 2.30
CA LEU A 25 -4.12 -4.87 2.17
C LEU A 25 -4.21 -3.59 3.01
N CYS A 26 -5.41 -3.03 3.21
CA CYS A 26 -5.60 -1.90 4.12
C CYS A 26 -5.26 -2.26 5.58
N SER A 27 -5.62 -3.46 6.05
CA SER A 27 -5.25 -3.86 7.41
C SER A 27 -3.74 -4.07 7.56
N PHE A 28 -3.07 -4.60 6.52
CA PHE A 28 -1.62 -4.67 6.46
C PHE A 28 -0.98 -3.28 6.60
N LEU A 29 -1.47 -2.26 5.88
CA LEU A 29 -0.91 -0.91 5.94
C LEU A 29 -0.93 -0.32 7.37
N VAL A 30 -1.92 -0.65 8.20
CA VAL A 30 -1.95 -0.23 9.61
C VAL A 30 -0.81 -0.84 10.38
N VAL A 31 -0.66 -2.17 10.33
CA VAL A 31 0.41 -2.89 11.03
C VAL A 31 1.78 -2.43 10.53
N HIS A 32 1.89 -2.25 9.21
CA HIS A 32 3.11 -1.77 8.57
C HIS A 32 3.48 -0.36 9.04
N LEU A 33 2.51 0.56 9.14
CA LEU A 33 2.77 1.91 9.63
C LEU A 33 3.20 1.88 11.10
N VAL A 34 2.50 1.12 11.95
CA VAL A 34 2.83 0.99 13.38
C VAL A 34 4.26 0.47 13.60
N GLY A 35 4.68 -0.53 12.82
CA GLY A 35 6.05 -1.02 12.86
C GLY A 35 7.07 0.03 12.41
N ASN A 36 6.76 0.77 11.35
CA ASN A 36 7.66 1.81 10.85
C ASN A 36 7.71 3.07 11.74
N LEU A 37 6.68 3.33 12.57
CA LEU A 37 6.75 4.44 13.55
C LEU A 37 7.90 4.28 14.55
N GLN A 38 8.43 3.06 14.73
CA GLN A 38 9.62 2.82 15.55
C GLN A 38 10.86 3.57 15.03
N LEU A 39 10.91 3.91 13.72
CA LEU A 39 11.98 4.74 13.14
C LEU A 39 12.12 6.10 13.85
N PHE A 40 11.04 6.63 14.41
CA PHE A 40 11.04 7.95 15.05
C PHE A 40 11.43 7.93 16.54
N LYS A 41 11.76 6.77 17.12
CA LYS A 41 12.02 6.68 18.56
C LYS A 41 13.29 7.40 19.03
N GLY A 42 14.23 7.68 18.13
CA GLY A 42 15.47 8.38 18.48
C GLY A 42 16.43 7.56 19.34
N ASP A 43 16.29 6.23 19.35
CA ASP A 43 17.08 5.27 20.13
C ASP A 43 18.23 4.63 19.32
N GLY A 44 18.73 5.35 18.31
CA GLY A 44 19.76 4.84 17.40
C GLY A 44 19.31 3.69 16.50
N GLY A 45 18.00 3.41 16.40
CA GLY A 45 17.45 2.33 15.57
C GLY A 45 17.17 1.03 16.32
N ALA A 46 17.47 0.98 17.62
CA ALA A 46 17.33 -0.22 18.43
C ALA A 46 15.91 -0.81 18.37
N SER A 47 14.88 0.00 18.62
CA SER A 47 13.49 -0.47 18.58
C SER A 47 13.06 -0.95 17.20
N PHE A 48 13.54 -0.31 16.13
CA PHE A 48 13.19 -0.71 14.76
C PHE A 48 13.84 -2.05 14.39
N ASN A 49 15.11 -2.25 14.74
CA ASN A 49 15.85 -3.48 14.45
C ASN A 49 15.31 -4.67 15.27
N ILE A 50 15.03 -4.47 16.58
CA ILE A 50 14.38 -5.50 17.43
C ILE A 50 13.00 -5.86 16.88
N TYR A 51 12.19 -4.86 16.53
CA TYR A 51 10.86 -5.09 15.97
C TYR A 51 10.94 -5.82 14.62
N SER A 52 11.85 -5.42 13.73
CA SER A 52 12.04 -6.06 12.44
C SER A 52 12.49 -7.51 12.59
N HIS A 53 13.37 -7.81 13.54
CA HIS A 53 13.76 -9.17 13.86
C HIS A 53 12.59 -10.01 14.36
N PHE A 54 11.75 -9.48 15.25
CA PHE A 54 10.52 -10.15 15.69
C PHE A 54 9.58 -10.47 14.51
N MET A 55 9.37 -9.51 13.61
CA MET A 55 8.55 -9.72 12.40
C MET A 55 9.18 -10.77 11.46
N ALA A 56 10.51 -10.81 11.40
CA ALA A 56 11.27 -11.68 10.51
C ALA A 56 11.46 -13.12 11.03
N THR A 57 11.22 -13.39 12.31
CA THR A 57 11.42 -14.71 12.93
C THR A 57 10.14 -15.34 13.47
N ASN A 58 9.12 -14.55 13.80
CA ASN A 58 7.86 -15.08 14.33
C ASN A 58 7.12 -15.95 13.29
N PRO A 59 6.86 -17.25 13.56
CA PRO A 59 6.28 -18.17 12.57
C PRO A 59 4.90 -17.77 12.05
N ILE A 60 4.06 -17.15 12.89
CA ILE A 60 2.74 -16.66 12.49
C ILE A 60 2.90 -15.52 11.48
N ILE A 61 3.80 -14.59 11.77
CA ILE A 61 4.06 -13.42 10.91
C ILE A 61 4.70 -13.87 9.60
N ARG A 62 5.60 -14.86 9.63
CA ARG A 62 6.18 -15.47 8.42
C ARG A 62 5.13 -16.11 7.52
N THR A 63 4.16 -16.79 8.11
CA THR A 63 3.04 -17.37 7.37
C THR A 63 2.17 -16.26 6.75
N MET A 64 1.87 -15.22 7.54
CA MET A 64 1.12 -14.06 7.06
C MET A 64 1.85 -13.26 5.97
N GLU A 65 3.18 -13.24 5.95
CA GLU A 65 3.96 -12.63 4.87
C GLU A 65 3.72 -13.34 3.53
N ILE A 66 3.67 -14.67 3.51
CA ILE A 66 3.36 -15.44 2.30
C ILE A 66 1.93 -15.13 1.83
N VAL A 67 0.97 -15.11 2.76
CA VAL A 67 -0.42 -14.73 2.47
C VAL A 67 -0.50 -13.31 1.91
N LEU A 68 0.30 -12.39 2.46
CA LEU A 68 0.37 -11.00 2.02
C LEU A 68 0.90 -10.89 0.59
N VAL A 69 1.99 -11.57 0.26
CA VAL A 69 2.57 -11.58 -1.10
C VAL A 69 1.55 -12.13 -2.11
N LEU A 70 0.87 -13.22 -1.78
CA LEU A 70 -0.22 -13.75 -2.61
C LEU A 70 -1.38 -12.74 -2.72
N GLY A 71 -1.76 -12.10 -1.62
CA GLY A 71 -2.79 -11.07 -1.58
C GLY A 71 -2.48 -9.89 -2.50
N PHE A 72 -1.25 -9.39 -2.50
CA PHE A 72 -0.77 -8.39 -3.46
C PHE A 72 -0.88 -8.89 -4.90
N GLY A 73 -0.38 -10.10 -5.18
CA GLY A 73 -0.42 -10.70 -6.51
C GLY A 73 -1.84 -10.80 -7.07
N PHE A 74 -2.77 -11.33 -6.28
CA PHE A 74 -4.18 -11.43 -6.65
C PHE A 74 -4.83 -10.05 -6.84
N HIS A 75 -4.59 -9.11 -5.92
CA HIS A 75 -5.15 -7.76 -5.99
C HIS A 75 -4.72 -7.05 -7.28
N ILE A 76 -3.41 -7.06 -7.57
CA ILE A 76 -2.84 -6.41 -8.75
C ILE A 76 -3.32 -7.08 -10.03
N TYR A 77 -3.29 -8.42 -10.10
CA TYR A 77 -3.72 -9.16 -11.27
C TYR A 77 -5.19 -8.86 -11.61
N GLU A 78 -6.09 -9.00 -10.63
CA GLU A 78 -7.52 -8.76 -10.83
C GLU A 78 -7.82 -7.29 -11.18
N ALA A 79 -7.13 -6.34 -10.54
CA ALA A 79 -7.26 -4.93 -10.84
C ALA A 79 -6.81 -4.58 -12.27
N LEU A 80 -5.70 -5.18 -12.75
CA LEU A 80 -5.20 -4.99 -14.11
C LEU A 80 -6.17 -5.58 -15.15
N VAL A 81 -6.67 -6.80 -14.92
CA VAL A 81 -7.65 -7.43 -15.80
C VAL A 81 -8.93 -6.60 -15.87
N LEU A 82 -9.44 -6.13 -14.72
CA LEU A 82 -10.63 -5.29 -14.67
C LEU A 82 -10.41 -3.95 -15.38
N THR A 83 -9.24 -3.31 -15.19
CA THR A 83 -8.89 -2.05 -15.86
C THR A 83 -8.83 -2.22 -17.38
N ARG A 84 -8.21 -3.29 -17.88
CA ARG A 84 -8.14 -3.59 -19.32
C ARG A 84 -9.52 -3.85 -19.91
N ARG A 85 -10.38 -4.61 -19.22
CA ARG A 85 -11.76 -4.86 -19.65
C ARG A 85 -12.58 -3.57 -19.71
N ASN A 86 -12.48 -2.72 -18.69
CA ASN A 86 -13.19 -1.44 -18.65
C ASN A 86 -12.75 -0.51 -19.79
N LYS A 87 -11.44 -0.48 -20.12
CA LYS A 87 -10.91 0.31 -21.24
C LYS A 87 -11.37 -0.24 -22.59
N GLY A 88 -11.38 -1.57 -22.75
CA GLY A 88 -11.85 -2.23 -23.99
C GLY A 88 -13.36 -2.12 -24.22
N ALA A 89 -14.16 -1.97 -23.16
CA ALA A 89 -15.60 -1.78 -23.27
C ALA A 89 -16.02 -0.37 -23.75
N ARG A 90 -15.08 0.59 -23.80
CA ARG A 90 -15.35 1.97 -24.21
C ARG A 90 -15.03 2.15 -25.70
N THR A 91 -16.00 1.82 -26.57
CA THR A 91 -15.85 1.80 -28.03
C THR A 91 -16.22 3.10 -28.76
N THR A 92 -16.98 3.99 -28.12
CA THR A 92 -17.33 5.31 -28.67
C THR A 92 -17.16 6.40 -27.61
N GLU A 93 -16.63 7.56 -28.01
CA GLU A 93 -16.55 8.72 -27.13
C GLU A 93 -17.92 9.42 -27.08
N TYR A 94 -18.42 9.75 -25.89
CA TYR A 94 -19.72 10.41 -25.75
C TYR A 94 -19.69 11.76 -26.47
N ALA A 95 -20.69 12.02 -27.32
CA ALA A 95 -20.87 13.30 -28.03
C ALA A 95 -20.92 14.51 -27.08
N TYR A 96 -21.27 14.27 -25.81
CA TYR A 96 -21.16 15.23 -24.73
C TYR A 96 -20.60 14.53 -23.48
N ASN A 97 -19.45 15.01 -22.99
CA ASN A 97 -18.76 14.38 -21.87
C ASN A 97 -18.54 15.42 -20.75
N ARG A 98 -19.31 15.32 -19.66
CA ARG A 98 -19.06 15.98 -18.37
C ARG A 98 -18.72 14.92 -17.31
N PRO A 99 -17.50 14.39 -17.29
CA PRO A 99 -17.14 13.29 -16.38
C PRO A 99 -17.22 13.66 -14.90
N GLN A 100 -17.13 14.95 -14.59
CA GLN A 100 -17.18 15.50 -13.23
C GLN A 100 -18.56 15.30 -12.58
N ASP A 101 -19.62 15.24 -13.39
CA ASP A 101 -21.00 15.09 -12.91
C ASP A 101 -21.31 13.64 -12.47
N ASN A 102 -20.50 12.67 -12.91
CA ASN A 102 -20.80 11.24 -12.77
C ASN A 102 -19.78 10.46 -11.92
N SER A 103 -18.58 11.01 -11.68
CA SER A 103 -17.51 10.28 -10.98
C SER A 103 -16.46 11.23 -10.40
N ASN A 104 -15.69 10.75 -9.42
CA ASN A 104 -14.58 11.52 -8.85
C ASN A 104 -13.29 11.26 -9.66
N TRP A 105 -12.34 12.20 -9.61
CA TRP A 105 -11.08 12.09 -10.38
C TRP A 105 -10.28 10.83 -10.08
N SER A 106 -10.21 10.43 -8.81
CA SER A 106 -9.52 9.20 -8.38
C SER A 106 -10.14 7.94 -8.99
N SER A 107 -11.47 7.89 -9.12
CA SER A 107 -12.17 6.77 -9.76
C SER A 107 -11.83 6.66 -11.25
N ARG A 108 -11.78 7.80 -11.95
CA ARG A 108 -11.42 7.84 -13.38
C ARG A 108 -9.97 7.43 -13.64
N ASN A 109 -9.08 7.72 -12.69
CA ASN A 109 -7.64 7.48 -12.83
C ASN A 109 -7.17 6.27 -12.01
N MET A 110 -8.06 5.40 -11.53
CA MET A 110 -7.71 4.30 -10.64
C MET A 110 -6.66 3.35 -11.24
N GLY A 111 -6.72 3.09 -12.55
CA GLY A 111 -5.72 2.29 -13.27
C GLY A 111 -4.33 2.95 -13.32
N LEU A 112 -4.29 4.28 -13.51
CA LEU A 112 -3.05 5.06 -13.49
C LEU A 112 -2.47 5.09 -12.08
N LEU A 113 -3.27 5.42 -11.06
CA LEU A 113 -2.86 5.41 -9.66
C LEU A 113 -2.31 4.04 -9.27
N GLY A 114 -2.99 2.95 -9.63
CA GLY A 114 -2.51 1.59 -9.41
C GLY A 114 -1.18 1.29 -10.10
N THR A 115 -0.93 1.84 -11.29
CA THR A 115 0.34 1.67 -12.01
C THR A 115 1.48 2.43 -11.34
N VAL A 116 1.24 3.68 -10.91
CA VAL A 116 2.22 4.46 -10.15
C VAL A 116 2.57 3.73 -8.84
N ILE A 117 1.56 3.22 -8.13
CA ILE A 117 1.76 2.43 -6.90
C ILE A 117 2.51 1.13 -7.19
N LEU A 118 2.26 0.46 -8.31
CA LEU A 118 2.99 -0.76 -8.67
C LEU A 118 4.48 -0.49 -8.89
N VAL A 119 4.83 0.59 -9.59
CA VAL A 119 6.23 1.00 -9.76
C VAL A 119 6.85 1.33 -8.41
N PHE A 120 6.15 2.11 -7.58
CA PHE A 120 6.58 2.41 -6.22
C PHE A 120 6.77 1.14 -5.38
N LEU A 121 5.85 0.17 -5.46
CA LEU A 121 5.90 -1.08 -4.73
C LEU A 121 7.11 -1.92 -5.14
N ILE A 122 7.43 -2.00 -6.43
CA ILE A 122 8.62 -2.73 -6.91
C ILE A 122 9.90 -2.10 -6.34
N ILE A 123 10.03 -0.77 -6.40
CA ILE A 123 11.17 -0.04 -5.82
C ILE A 123 11.23 -0.27 -4.31
N HIS A 124 10.09 -0.17 -3.62
CA HIS A 124 9.99 -0.36 -2.18
C HIS A 124 10.40 -1.78 -1.74
N LEU A 125 9.88 -2.80 -2.43
CA LEU A 125 10.24 -4.19 -2.15
C LEU A 125 11.72 -4.45 -2.42
N TYR A 126 12.29 -3.89 -3.48
CA TYR A 126 13.72 -4.03 -3.74
C TYR A 126 14.57 -3.35 -2.66
N ASN A 127 14.23 -2.11 -2.29
CA ASN A 127 15.01 -1.33 -1.33
C ASN A 127 15.03 -1.96 0.06
N PHE A 128 13.92 -2.55 0.51
CA PHE A 128 13.79 -2.97 1.91
C PHE A 128 13.52 -4.46 2.06
N PHE A 129 12.50 -5.00 1.39
CA PHE A 129 12.15 -6.41 1.57
C PHE A 129 13.24 -7.35 1.04
N TRP A 130 13.71 -7.11 -0.19
CA TRP A 130 14.74 -7.92 -0.81
C TRP A 130 16.06 -7.80 -0.05
N ARG A 131 16.48 -6.58 0.31
CA ARG A 131 17.70 -6.37 1.10
C ARG A 131 17.63 -7.03 2.48
N ALA A 132 16.50 -6.95 3.17
CA ALA A 132 16.33 -7.61 4.47
C ALA A 132 16.35 -9.14 4.38
N ARG A 133 15.90 -9.73 3.27
CA ARG A 133 15.83 -11.19 3.12
C ARG A 133 17.05 -11.82 2.48
N PHE A 134 17.71 -11.10 1.57
CA PHE A 134 18.74 -11.66 0.68
C PHE A 134 19.98 -10.76 0.56
N GLY A 135 19.99 -9.59 1.20
CA GLY A 135 21.03 -8.58 1.04
C GLY A 135 22.10 -8.55 2.13
N GLU A 136 22.07 -9.50 3.08
CA GLU A 136 23.02 -9.62 4.20
C GLU A 136 23.39 -8.26 4.83
N PRO A 137 22.43 -7.58 5.50
CA PRO A 137 22.69 -6.30 6.15
C PRO A 137 23.80 -6.42 7.20
N ASN A 138 24.44 -5.30 7.51
CA ASN A 138 25.36 -5.23 8.65
C ASN A 138 24.64 -5.62 9.94
N MET A 139 25.35 -6.25 10.87
CA MET A 139 24.83 -6.57 12.19
C MET A 139 25.16 -5.44 13.18
N ILE A 140 24.24 -5.17 14.10
CA ILE A 140 24.44 -4.24 15.21
C ILE A 140 24.13 -4.93 16.55
N PRO A 141 25.04 -4.85 17.55
CA PRO A 141 24.80 -5.41 18.87
C PRO A 141 23.84 -4.50 19.65
N ILE A 142 22.72 -5.05 20.09
CA ILE A 142 21.75 -4.37 20.96
C ILE A 142 21.55 -5.25 22.20
N GLU A 143 21.91 -4.74 23.38
CA GLU A 143 21.80 -5.46 24.66
C GLU A 143 22.46 -6.86 24.65
N GLY A 144 23.58 -7.00 23.92
CA GLY A 144 24.33 -8.26 23.84
C GLY A 144 23.77 -9.29 22.86
N THR A 145 22.75 -8.93 22.07
CA THR A 145 22.24 -9.74 20.96
C THR A 145 22.49 -9.01 19.64
N ASP A 146 22.96 -9.73 18.62
CA ASP A 146 23.19 -9.15 17.29
C ASP A 146 21.91 -9.15 16.45
N TYR A 147 21.59 -8.01 15.85
CA TYR A 147 20.43 -7.81 14.99
C TYR A 147 20.83 -7.27 13.61
N ASP A 148 20.05 -7.56 12.57
CA ASP A 148 20.18 -6.91 11.27
C ASP A 148 19.94 -5.40 11.40
N ASP A 149 20.87 -4.58 10.92
CA ASP A 149 20.77 -3.11 10.97
C ASP A 149 19.91 -2.55 9.82
N LEU A 150 18.63 -2.93 9.82
CA LEU A 150 17.65 -2.47 8.83
C LEU A 150 17.29 -0.99 9.00
N TYR A 151 17.42 -0.44 10.21
CA TYR A 151 17.26 0.98 10.47
C TYR A 151 18.22 1.79 9.59
N SER A 152 19.51 1.45 9.58
CA SER A 152 20.49 2.15 8.75
C SER A 152 20.19 2.01 7.26
N VAL A 153 19.70 0.85 6.80
CA VAL A 153 19.29 0.66 5.39
C VAL A 153 18.18 1.64 5.01
N VAL A 154 17.20 1.85 5.88
CA VAL A 154 16.09 2.79 5.66
C VAL A 154 16.59 4.23 5.67
N VAL A 155 17.32 4.63 6.71
CA VAL A 155 17.80 6.01 6.88
C VAL A 155 18.72 6.43 5.73
N GLN A 156 19.70 5.60 5.37
CA GLN A 156 20.62 5.89 4.26
C GLN A 156 19.89 6.01 2.93
N SER A 157 18.82 5.23 2.71
CA SER A 157 18.00 5.37 1.51
C SER A 157 17.36 6.76 1.44
N PHE A 158 16.91 7.31 2.56
CA PHE A 158 16.23 8.61 2.60
C PHE A 158 17.17 9.82 2.64
N HIS A 159 18.49 9.63 2.65
CA HIS A 159 19.44 10.70 2.36
C HIS A 159 19.53 10.99 0.86
N LEU A 160 19.05 10.07 0.02
CA LEU A 160 18.96 10.27 -1.43
C LEU A 160 17.67 11.04 -1.78
N TRP A 161 17.81 12.31 -2.16
CA TRP A 161 16.68 13.21 -2.47
C TRP A 161 15.68 12.62 -3.49
N TRP A 162 16.18 11.84 -4.45
CA TRP A 162 15.33 11.24 -5.48
C TRP A 162 14.54 10.04 -4.96
N TYR A 163 15.05 9.29 -3.97
CA TYR A 163 14.23 8.32 -3.24
C TYR A 163 13.14 9.02 -2.44
N VAL A 164 13.45 10.12 -1.75
CA VAL A 164 12.43 10.91 -1.03
C VAL A 164 11.31 11.34 -1.97
N LEU A 165 11.64 11.89 -3.14
CA LEU A 165 10.67 12.29 -4.15
C LEU A 165 9.79 11.11 -4.61
N ILE A 166 10.40 9.97 -4.97
CA ILE A 166 9.66 8.78 -5.40
C ILE A 166 8.71 8.30 -4.31
N TYR A 167 9.16 8.26 -3.06
CA TYR A 167 8.37 7.79 -1.94
C TYR A 167 7.20 8.72 -1.64
N VAL A 168 7.42 10.04 -1.62
CA VAL A 168 6.34 11.03 -1.42
C VAL A 168 5.30 10.97 -2.54
N LEU A 169 5.74 10.90 -3.81
CA LEU A 169 4.81 10.76 -4.94
C LEU A 169 4.03 9.42 -4.88
N GLY A 170 4.71 8.34 -4.47
CA GLY A 170 4.09 7.05 -4.22
C GLY A 170 3.01 7.13 -3.13
N GLN A 171 3.27 7.83 -2.03
CA GLN A 171 2.30 8.03 -0.95
C GLN A 171 1.12 8.92 -1.37
N ILE A 172 1.33 9.94 -2.19
CA ILE A 172 0.23 10.74 -2.75
C ILE A 172 -0.67 9.87 -3.63
N ALA A 173 -0.07 9.06 -4.52
CA ALA A 173 -0.82 8.13 -5.35
C ALA A 173 -1.59 7.10 -4.51
N LEU A 174 -0.93 6.54 -3.48
CA LEU A 174 -1.55 5.62 -2.53
C LEU A 174 -2.72 6.28 -1.78
N GLY A 175 -2.57 7.52 -1.32
CA GLY A 175 -3.63 8.26 -0.65
C GLY A 175 -4.89 8.40 -1.52
N TYR A 176 -4.74 8.77 -2.79
CA TYR A 176 -5.88 8.81 -3.72
C TYR A 176 -6.48 7.43 -4.02
N HIS A 177 -5.62 6.41 -4.12
CA HIS A 177 -6.03 5.03 -4.35
C HIS A 177 -6.84 4.49 -3.18
N LEU A 178 -6.41 4.72 -1.95
CA LEU A 178 -7.13 4.35 -0.73
C LEU A 178 -8.43 5.13 -0.58
N PHE A 179 -8.40 6.45 -0.84
CA PHE A 179 -9.56 7.32 -0.70
C PHE A 179 -10.76 6.81 -1.52
N HIS A 180 -10.48 6.36 -2.75
CA HIS A 180 -11.49 5.73 -3.60
C HIS A 180 -11.71 4.26 -3.27
N GLY A 181 -10.63 3.48 -3.21
CA GLY A 181 -10.65 2.03 -3.11
C GLY A 181 -11.33 1.53 -1.83
N PHE A 182 -11.09 2.19 -0.70
CA PHE A 182 -11.70 1.83 0.57
C PHE A 182 -13.22 1.90 0.49
N GLN A 183 -13.76 3.06 0.10
CA GLN A 183 -15.20 3.27 -0.01
C GLN A 183 -15.84 2.35 -1.07
N SER A 184 -15.17 2.20 -2.23
CA SER A 184 -15.62 1.33 -3.32
C SER A 184 -15.68 -0.13 -2.90
N ALA A 185 -14.80 -0.58 -2.01
CA ALA A 185 -14.81 -1.96 -1.52
C ALA A 185 -16.08 -2.26 -0.71
N PHE A 186 -16.47 -1.38 0.22
CA PHE A 186 -17.72 -1.55 0.98
C PHE A 186 -18.96 -1.53 0.09
N GLN A 187 -19.00 -0.64 -0.91
CA GLN A 187 -20.08 -0.62 -1.89
C GLN A 187 -20.16 -1.93 -2.68
N THR A 188 -19.01 -2.47 -3.09
CA THR A 188 -18.92 -3.73 -3.85
C THR A 188 -19.38 -4.93 -3.01
N LEU A 189 -19.13 -4.91 -1.70
CA LEU A 189 -19.60 -5.91 -0.75
C LEU A 189 -21.09 -5.78 -0.41
N GLY A 190 -21.81 -4.82 -1.00
CA GLY A 190 -23.23 -4.57 -0.72
C GLY A 190 -23.49 -3.80 0.59
N LEU A 191 -22.44 -3.32 1.25
CA LEU A 191 -22.52 -2.52 2.47
C LEU A 191 -22.72 -1.03 2.12
N ASN A 192 -23.72 -0.73 1.30
CA ASN A 192 -24.10 0.65 0.97
C ASN A 192 -25.50 0.95 1.51
N HIS A 193 -25.60 1.89 2.44
CA HIS A 193 -26.86 2.31 3.05
C HIS A 193 -26.81 3.75 3.56
N LYS A 194 -27.91 4.49 3.42
CA LYS A 194 -28.01 5.92 3.79
C LYS A 194 -27.53 6.24 5.22
N LYS A 195 -27.69 5.30 6.16
CA LYS A 195 -27.31 5.46 7.57
C LYS A 195 -25.80 5.39 7.84
N TYR A 196 -25.09 4.45 7.22
CA TYR A 196 -23.70 4.15 7.58
C TYR A 196 -22.69 4.43 6.45
N THR A 197 -23.13 4.58 5.20
CA THR A 197 -22.26 5.00 4.08
C THR A 197 -21.52 6.31 4.38
N PRO A 198 -22.14 7.37 4.95
CA PRO A 198 -21.41 8.59 5.27
C PRO A 198 -20.27 8.37 6.27
N ALA A 199 -20.48 7.50 7.27
CA ALA A 199 -19.45 7.15 8.26
C ALA A 199 -18.30 6.35 7.62
N ILE A 200 -18.61 5.38 6.76
CA ILE A 200 -17.59 4.63 6.00
C ILE A 200 -16.77 5.56 5.12
N GLN A 201 -17.41 6.53 4.47
CA GLN A 201 -16.75 7.49 3.60
C GLN A 201 -15.80 8.41 4.38
N MET A 202 -16.27 8.95 5.50
CA MET A 202 -15.48 9.79 6.40
C MET A 202 -14.29 9.02 6.96
N PHE A 203 -14.51 7.80 7.47
CA PHE A 203 -13.44 6.94 7.97
C PHE A 203 -12.43 6.61 6.87
N GLY A 204 -12.90 6.22 5.68
CA GLY A 204 -12.02 5.92 4.54
C GLY A 204 -11.17 7.12 4.14
N ALA A 205 -11.73 8.33 4.17
CA ALA A 205 -10.98 9.56 3.91
C ALA A 205 -9.91 9.82 4.96
N PHE A 206 -10.28 9.75 6.25
CA PHE A 206 -9.36 9.89 7.36
C PHE A 206 -8.23 8.85 7.31
N PHE A 207 -8.57 7.57 7.12
CA PHE A 207 -7.64 6.47 6.96
C PHE A 207 -6.62 6.74 5.84
N SER A 208 -7.11 7.18 4.68
CA SER A 208 -6.25 7.44 3.52
C SER A 208 -5.25 8.57 3.78
N ILE A 209 -5.67 9.63 4.47
CA ILE A 209 -4.81 10.76 4.83
C ILE A 209 -3.77 10.31 5.86
N VAL A 210 -4.19 9.63 6.93
CA VAL A 210 -3.28 9.19 8.01
C VAL A 210 -2.23 8.23 7.48
N ILE A 211 -2.61 7.24 6.68
CA ILE A 211 -1.67 6.27 6.11
C ILE A 211 -0.69 6.97 5.16
N ALA A 212 -1.18 7.76 4.21
CA ALA A 212 -0.30 8.44 3.25
C ALA A 212 0.64 9.44 3.92
N ALA A 213 0.13 10.27 4.84
CA ALA A 213 0.93 11.25 5.56
C ALA A 213 1.92 10.59 6.52
N GLY A 214 1.52 9.52 7.21
CA GLY A 214 2.37 8.77 8.13
C GLY A 214 3.56 8.11 7.44
N PHE A 215 3.37 7.53 6.25
CA PHE A 215 4.49 7.01 5.47
C PHE A 215 5.30 8.09 4.77
N ALA A 216 4.66 9.18 4.32
CA ALA A 216 5.37 10.28 3.66
C ALA A 216 6.25 11.09 4.62
N SER A 217 5.90 11.13 5.92
CA SER A 217 6.68 11.84 6.92
C SER A 217 8.05 11.20 7.17
N MET A 218 8.21 9.89 6.98
CA MET A 218 9.46 9.16 7.20
C MET A 218 10.60 9.64 6.27
N PRO A 219 10.48 9.56 4.93
CA PRO A 219 11.52 10.04 4.04
C PRO A 219 11.76 11.54 4.18
N LEU A 220 10.70 12.33 4.40
CA LEU A 220 10.84 13.78 4.61
C LEU A 220 11.62 14.10 5.88
N TYR A 221 11.31 13.43 6.99
CA TYR A 221 11.98 13.65 8.26
C TYR A 221 13.46 13.32 8.19
N PHE A 222 13.82 12.13 7.69
CA PHE A 222 15.23 11.72 7.62
C PHE A 222 16.03 12.56 6.64
N PHE A 223 15.44 12.95 5.51
CA PHE A 223 16.10 13.85 4.56
C PHE A 223 16.33 15.25 5.13
N ILE A 224 15.30 15.85 5.75
CA ILE A 224 15.43 17.19 6.35
C ILE A 224 16.43 17.16 7.50
N LYS A 225 16.40 16.11 8.33
CA LYS A 225 17.32 15.94 9.44
C LYS A 225 18.78 15.89 8.97
N ASP A 226 19.07 15.13 7.91
CA ASP A 226 20.41 15.01 7.31
C ASP A 226 20.92 16.31 6.66
N VAL A 227 20.02 17.09 6.04
CA VAL A 227 20.40 18.35 5.37
C VAL A 227 20.59 19.51 6.35
N VAL A 228 19.90 19.50 7.49
CA VAL A 228 19.83 20.65 8.43
C VAL A 228 20.72 20.49 9.67
N LEU A 229 21.01 19.26 10.12
CA LEU A 229 21.77 18.96 11.34
C LEU A 229 23.11 18.28 11.00
#